data_AF-A0A6G0CH24-F1
#
_entry.id   AF-A0A6G0CH24-F1
#
_cell.length_a   1.000
_cell.length_b   1.000
_cell.length_c   1.000
_cell.angle_alpha   90.00
_cell.angle_beta   90.00
_cell.angle_gamma   90.00
#
_symmetry.space_group_name_H-M   'P 1'
#
loop_
_entity.id
_entity.type
_entity.pdbx_description
1 polymer ?
#
loop_
_entity_poly.entity_id
_entity_poly.type
_entity_poly.pdbx_seq_one_letter_code
_entity_poly.pdbx_strand_id
1 'polypeptide(L)'
;MAKKTTEKDVLIVRNEKTGEISVVAGLNADGSPKRTPAKAENAQSFLQFDRHGDVLDNFFKNFFRQCKEPSRFGFYRVAADQAYKLLEVIKDLLKDPEGNKEMLAPHKVDTSGYEKKVQEEQSAEKQEQPGQKQDDEPKKQEEMEQKNEQNQENPQQAQSNRGYQPIDESKINWKELEEKWGVKRDDLEKSGDLDRMLNYGKSDLVRVSPNFGGEAFELDARLSFKKDGEGNVSLVPHFIRKEQKLDEYKEHKFSDDDRKNLRETGNLGRVVDLVDRETGEIIPSFVSIDRKTNEIT
;
A
#
# COMPACT_ATOMS: atom_id res chain seq x y z
N MET A 1 44.75 8.16 8.05
CA MET A 1 43.30 8.38 8.26
C MET A 1 42.70 8.68 6.90
N ALA A 2 41.90 7.77 6.32
CA ALA A 2 41.24 8.00 5.03
C ALA A 2 39.75 7.73 5.21
N LYS A 3 38.95 8.81 5.35
CA LYS A 3 37.49 8.72 5.31
C LYS A 3 37.10 8.42 3.86
N LYS A 4 36.76 7.17 3.55
CA LYS A 4 36.00 6.83 2.35
C LYS A 4 34.64 7.50 2.48
N THR A 5 34.36 8.51 1.66
CA THR A 5 33.02 9.07 1.52
C THR A 5 32.15 8.03 0.81
N THR A 6 31.20 7.44 1.54
CA THR A 6 30.09 6.69 0.98
C THR A 6 29.18 7.66 0.22
N GLU A 7 29.50 7.92 -1.05
CA GLU A 7 28.66 8.71 -1.96
C GLU A 7 27.47 7.86 -2.42
N LYS A 8 26.35 8.02 -1.71
CA LYS A 8 25.06 7.43 -2.08
C LYS A 8 24.33 8.37 -3.02
N ASP A 9 23.71 7.83 -4.06
CA ASP A 9 22.79 8.54 -4.95
C ASP A 9 21.34 8.11 -4.63
N VAL A 10 20.36 8.97 -4.95
CA VAL A 10 18.93 8.68 -4.90
C VAL A 10 18.32 8.80 -6.30
N LEU A 11 17.26 8.02 -6.52
CA LEU A 11 16.59 7.93 -7.83
C LEU A 11 15.31 8.76 -7.80
N ILE A 12 15.23 9.75 -8.67
CA ILE A 12 14.05 10.58 -8.93
C ILE A 12 13.31 9.97 -10.12
N VAL A 13 11.99 9.90 -10.01
CA VAL A 13 11.09 9.47 -11.08
C VAL A 13 10.15 10.60 -11.46
N ARG A 14 10.01 10.82 -12.76
CA ARG A 14 8.98 11.69 -13.36
C ARG A 14 7.99 10.83 -14.11
N ASN A 15 6.71 11.08 -13.88
CA ASN A 15 5.64 10.49 -14.68
C ASN A 15 5.42 11.38 -15.92
N GLU A 16 5.74 10.89 -17.11
CA GLU A 16 5.63 11.65 -18.35
C GLU A 16 4.17 12.01 -18.70
N LYS A 17 3.18 11.25 -18.21
CA LYS A 17 1.74 11.55 -18.45
C LYS A 17 1.19 12.63 -17.52
N THR A 18 1.62 12.66 -16.26
CA THR A 18 1.08 13.59 -15.26
C THR A 18 2.00 14.78 -14.98
N GLY A 19 3.25 14.72 -15.43
CA GLY A 19 4.30 15.69 -15.07
C GLY A 19 4.71 15.62 -13.60
N GLU A 20 4.19 14.65 -12.84
CA GLU A 20 4.46 14.50 -11.42
C GLU A 20 5.88 13.99 -11.18
N ILE A 21 6.60 14.64 -10.28
CA ILE A 21 7.99 14.33 -9.94
C ILE A 21 8.03 13.85 -8.50
N SER A 22 8.63 12.69 -8.30
CA SER A 22 8.73 12.03 -6.99
C SER A 22 10.09 11.36 -6.86
N VAL A 23 10.45 10.98 -5.63
CA VAL A 23 11.64 10.17 -5.39
C VAL A 23 11.21 8.70 -5.28
N VAL A 24 12.01 7.81 -5.86
CA VAL A 24 11.78 6.37 -5.80
C VAL A 24 12.16 5.87 -4.41
N ALA A 25 11.25 5.14 -3.78
CA ALA A 25 11.47 4.41 -2.53
C ALA A 25 11.63 2.90 -2.76
N GLY A 26 11.43 2.41 -3.99
CA GLY A 26 11.52 1.00 -4.36
C GLY A 26 10.59 0.68 -5.53
N LEU A 27 10.24 -0.59 -5.71
CA LEU A 27 9.22 -1.05 -6.66
C LEU A 27 7.96 -1.48 -5.92
N ASN A 28 6.81 -1.22 -6.52
CA ASN A 28 5.54 -1.77 -6.13
C ASN A 28 5.40 -3.21 -6.67
N ALA A 29 4.43 -3.96 -6.13
CA ALA A 29 4.17 -5.35 -6.56
C ALA A 29 3.72 -5.47 -8.02
N ASP A 30 3.23 -4.38 -8.62
CA ASP A 30 2.87 -4.28 -10.03
C ASP A 30 4.06 -3.88 -10.93
N GLY A 31 5.27 -3.81 -10.37
CA GLY A 31 6.49 -3.39 -11.06
C GLY A 31 6.63 -1.88 -11.27
N SER A 32 5.64 -1.07 -10.88
CA SER A 32 5.76 0.39 -10.99
C SER A 32 6.71 0.96 -9.93
N PRO A 33 7.34 2.13 -10.14
CA PRO A 33 8.21 2.73 -9.14
C PRO A 33 7.36 3.17 -7.95
N LYS A 34 7.72 2.73 -6.75
CA LYS A 34 7.15 3.23 -5.50
C LYS A 34 7.60 4.67 -5.32
N ARG A 35 6.64 5.60 -5.30
CA ARG A 35 6.87 7.05 -5.29
C ARG A 35 6.71 7.61 -3.89
N THR A 36 7.62 8.51 -3.51
CA THR A 36 7.56 9.26 -2.26
C THR A 36 7.77 10.74 -2.53
N PRO A 37 7.07 11.65 -1.83
CA PRO A 37 7.26 13.08 -2.06
C PRO A 37 8.70 13.51 -1.82
N ALA A 38 9.21 14.35 -2.73
CA ALA A 38 10.53 14.95 -2.72
C ALA A 38 10.71 15.99 -1.59
N LYS A 39 10.61 15.58 -0.32
CA LYS A 39 10.76 16.43 0.87
C LYS A 39 11.83 15.85 1.82
N ALA A 40 12.51 16.71 2.58
CA ALA A 40 13.52 16.29 3.58
C ALA A 40 12.94 15.34 4.62
N GLU A 41 11.68 15.55 5.01
CA GLU A 41 10.93 14.71 5.94
C GLU A 41 10.88 13.25 5.47
N ASN A 42 10.92 13.03 4.15
CA ASN A 42 10.91 11.70 3.54
C ASN A 42 12.31 11.21 3.13
N ALA A 43 13.39 11.89 3.52
CA ALA A 43 14.74 11.55 3.07
C ALA A 43 15.21 10.16 3.53
N GLN A 44 14.74 9.71 4.69
CA GLN A 44 14.96 8.34 5.18
C GLN A 44 14.24 7.30 4.32
N SER A 45 13.27 7.74 3.51
CA SER A 45 12.43 6.90 2.69
C SER A 45 12.89 6.68 1.26
N PHE A 46 13.94 7.38 0.86
CA PHE A 46 14.42 7.32 -0.50
C PHE A 46 15.27 6.07 -0.71
N LEU A 47 15.10 5.47 -1.89
CA LEU A 47 15.98 4.42 -2.35
C LEU A 47 17.36 5.02 -2.58
N GLN A 48 18.27 4.76 -1.64
CA GLN A 48 19.67 5.15 -1.72
C GLN A 48 20.47 3.97 -2.29
N PHE A 49 21.29 4.25 -3.29
CA PHE A 49 22.16 3.25 -3.90
C PHE A 49 23.57 3.79 -4.06
N ASP A 50 24.55 2.91 -3.93
CA ASP A 50 25.92 3.22 -4.27
C ASP A 50 26.07 3.18 -5.80
N ARG A 51 26.87 4.09 -6.36
CA ARG A 51 27.12 4.17 -7.82
C ARG A 51 27.72 2.90 -8.44
N HIS A 52 28.25 2.01 -7.60
CA HIS A 52 28.88 0.75 -7.99
C HIS A 52 28.11 -0.48 -7.48
N GLY A 53 26.91 -0.30 -6.93
CA GLY A 53 26.12 -1.38 -6.32
C GLY A 53 25.07 -1.97 -7.27
N ASP A 54 24.78 -3.26 -7.10
CA ASP A 54 23.81 -4.02 -7.89
C ASP A 54 22.33 -3.63 -7.64
N VAL A 55 22.08 -2.75 -6.67
CA VAL A 55 20.72 -2.33 -6.26
C VAL A 55 19.99 -1.64 -7.42
N LEU A 56 20.70 -0.79 -8.17
CA LEU A 56 20.11 -0.08 -9.31
C LEU A 56 19.80 -1.03 -10.47
N ASP A 57 20.71 -1.97 -10.74
CA ASP A 57 20.55 -2.99 -11.78
C ASP A 57 19.36 -3.90 -11.48
N ASN A 58 19.24 -4.37 -10.24
CA ASN A 58 18.12 -5.20 -9.80
C ASN A 58 16.80 -4.43 -9.83
N PHE A 59 16.82 -3.15 -9.46
CA PHE A 59 15.66 -2.27 -9.60
C PHE A 59 15.20 -2.21 -11.06
N PHE A 60 16.08 -1.86 -12.00
CA PHE A 60 15.64 -1.71 -13.40
C PHE A 60 15.26 -3.04 -14.05
N LYS A 61 15.96 -4.14 -13.76
CA LYS A 61 15.55 -5.47 -14.23
C LYS A 61 14.13 -5.83 -13.79
N ASN A 62 13.83 -5.65 -12.51
CA ASN A 62 12.50 -5.93 -11.98
C ASN A 62 11.45 -4.95 -12.52
N PHE A 63 11.81 -3.68 -12.64
CA PHE A 63 10.96 -2.65 -13.25
C PHE A 63 10.57 -3.01 -14.69
N PHE A 64 11.53 -3.30 -15.57
CA PHE A 64 11.22 -3.66 -16.96
C PHE A 64 10.51 -5.00 -17.10
N ARG A 65 10.72 -5.93 -16.16
CA ARG A 65 10.05 -7.24 -16.16
C ARG A 65 8.59 -7.17 -15.72
N GLN A 66 8.30 -6.32 -14.73
CA GLN A 66 7.00 -6.29 -14.05
C GLN A 66 6.13 -5.09 -14.47
N CYS A 67 6.74 -3.94 -14.79
CA CYS A 67 6.02 -2.73 -15.17
C CYS A 67 5.40 -2.88 -16.56
N LYS A 68 4.10 -2.64 -16.65
CA LYS A 68 3.35 -2.70 -17.92
C LYS A 68 3.68 -1.56 -18.89
N GLU A 69 4.03 -0.37 -18.38
CA GLU A 69 4.37 0.82 -19.18
C GLU A 69 5.68 1.44 -18.67
N PRO A 70 6.85 0.82 -18.88
CA PRO A 70 8.10 1.31 -18.33
C PRO A 70 8.55 2.63 -18.97
N SER A 71 8.22 2.86 -20.24
CA SER A 71 8.52 4.09 -20.99
C SER A 71 7.78 5.33 -20.49
N ARG A 72 6.76 5.16 -19.63
CA ARG A 72 6.02 6.26 -19.01
C ARG A 72 6.84 6.99 -17.94
N PHE A 73 7.92 6.37 -17.46
CA PHE A 73 8.68 6.88 -16.33
C PHE A 73 10.06 7.34 -16.78
N GLY A 74 10.37 8.62 -16.50
CA GLY A 74 11.70 9.19 -16.67
C GLY A 74 12.47 9.09 -15.35
N PHE A 75 13.67 8.52 -15.38
CA PHE A 75 14.51 8.35 -14.19
C PHE A 75 15.71 9.30 -14.20
N TYR A 76 15.97 9.92 -13.05
CA TYR A 76 17.05 10.87 -12.85
C TYR A 76 17.76 10.55 -11.53
N ARG A 77 19.09 10.59 -11.50
CA ARG A 77 19.92 10.36 -10.31
C ARG A 77 20.44 11.67 -9.74
N VAL A 78 20.43 11.77 -8.42
CA VAL A 78 21.08 12.87 -7.69
C VAL A 78 21.85 12.33 -6.50
N ALA A 79 22.93 13.00 -6.13
CA ALA A 79 23.66 12.65 -4.91
C ALA A 79 22.76 12.85 -3.69
N ALA A 80 22.72 11.87 -2.78
CA ALA A 80 21.82 11.86 -1.62
C ALA A 80 22.06 13.05 -0.67
N ASP A 81 23.31 13.51 -0.55
CA ASP A 81 23.71 14.65 0.28
C ASP A 81 23.25 16.00 -0.30
N GLN A 82 23.16 16.10 -1.62
CA GLN A 82 22.67 17.28 -2.34
C GLN A 82 21.22 17.13 -2.83
N ALA A 83 20.58 15.99 -2.58
CA ALA A 83 19.24 15.68 -3.07
C ALA A 83 18.27 16.79 -2.68
N TYR A 84 18.31 17.27 -1.45
CA TYR A 84 17.40 18.33 -0.99
C TYR A 84 17.50 19.64 -1.80
N LYS A 85 18.71 20.05 -2.19
CA LYS A 85 18.93 21.29 -2.98
C LYS A 85 18.69 21.06 -4.46
N LEU A 86 19.14 19.93 -5.00
CA LEU A 86 18.99 19.59 -6.41
C LEU A 86 17.56 19.18 -6.75
N LEU A 87 16.76 18.70 -5.80
CA LEU A 87 15.37 18.33 -6.02
C LEU A 87 14.51 19.53 -6.42
N GLU A 88 14.67 20.69 -5.80
CA GLU A 88 13.91 21.89 -6.19
C GLU A 88 14.28 22.35 -7.60
N VAL A 89 15.58 22.38 -7.89
CA VAL A 89 16.11 22.76 -9.20
C VAL A 89 15.67 21.77 -10.27
N ILE A 90 15.83 20.46 -10.04
CA ILE A 90 15.41 19.41 -10.97
C ILE A 90 13.90 19.40 -11.12
N LYS A 91 13.14 19.67 -10.06
CA LYS A 91 11.68 19.78 -10.15
C LYS A 91 11.26 20.90 -11.10
N ASP A 92 11.94 22.03 -11.06
CA ASP A 92 11.71 23.14 -11.98
C ASP A 92 12.20 22.83 -13.41
N LEU A 93 13.38 22.22 -13.56
CA LEU A 93 13.91 21.83 -14.88
C LEU A 93 13.03 20.76 -15.56
N LEU A 94 12.46 19.84 -14.79
CA LEU A 94 11.58 18.78 -15.28
C LEU A 94 10.15 19.24 -15.59
N LYS A 95 9.80 20.52 -15.34
CA LYS A 95 8.58 21.12 -15.90
C LYS A 95 8.70 21.27 -17.42
N ASP A 96 9.90 21.53 -17.92
CA ASP A 96 10.23 21.59 -19.35
C ASP A 96 11.49 20.75 -19.65
N PRO A 97 11.36 19.42 -19.76
CA PRO A 97 12.49 18.52 -19.94
C PRO A 97 13.14 18.63 -21.34
N GLU A 98 12.42 19.15 -22.34
CA GLU A 98 13.00 19.37 -23.68
C GLU A 98 13.85 20.63 -23.71
N GLY A 99 13.36 21.73 -23.13
CA GLY A 99 14.13 22.98 -23.00
C GLY A 99 15.35 22.85 -22.09
N ASN A 100 15.28 21.97 -21.07
CA ASN A 100 16.35 21.78 -20.07
C ASN A 100 17.19 20.52 -20.29
N LYS A 101 17.14 19.93 -21.50
CA LYS A 101 17.79 18.64 -21.81
C LYS A 101 19.29 18.62 -21.49
N GLU A 102 20.01 19.71 -21.74
CA GLU A 102 21.45 19.81 -21.44
C GLU A 102 21.75 19.82 -19.93
N MET A 103 20.89 20.46 -19.12
CA MET A 103 21.03 20.50 -17.66
C MET A 103 20.58 19.20 -16.99
N LEU A 104 19.65 18.47 -17.62
CA LEU A 104 19.15 17.19 -17.13
C LEU A 104 20.01 15.99 -17.57
N ALA A 105 20.78 16.11 -18.66
CA ALA A 105 21.66 15.07 -19.19
C ALA A 105 22.60 14.43 -18.14
N PRO A 106 23.33 15.16 -17.28
CA PRO A 106 24.22 14.55 -16.29
C PRO A 106 23.48 13.75 -15.21
N HIS A 107 22.21 14.06 -15.01
CA HIS A 107 21.34 13.43 -14.02
C HIS A 107 20.45 12.35 -14.63
N LYS A 108 20.23 12.31 -15.95
CA LYS A 108 19.35 11.33 -16.57
C LYS A 108 19.97 9.92 -16.48
N VAL A 109 19.18 8.96 -16.00
CA VAL A 109 19.60 7.56 -15.99
C VAL A 109 19.27 6.95 -17.34
N ASP A 110 20.29 6.35 -17.98
CA ASP A 110 20.08 5.59 -19.21
C ASP A 110 19.50 4.22 -18.87
N THR A 111 18.22 4.04 -19.17
CA THR A 111 17.48 2.82 -18.90
C THR A 111 17.46 1.85 -20.09
N SER A 112 17.96 2.27 -21.26
CA SER A 112 17.87 1.52 -22.52
C SER A 112 18.64 0.20 -22.51
N GLY A 113 19.75 0.14 -21.75
CA GLY A 113 20.53 -1.08 -21.57
C GLY A 113 19.81 -2.16 -20.76
N TYR A 114 18.96 -1.78 -19.81
CA TYR A 114 18.19 -2.73 -19.00
C TYR A 114 17.01 -3.30 -19.78
N GLU A 115 16.31 -2.45 -20.51
CA GLU A 115 15.19 -2.86 -21.37
C GLU A 115 15.60 -3.94 -22.38
N LYS A 116 16.74 -3.74 -23.05
CA LYS A 116 17.28 -4.72 -24.01
C LYS A 116 17.64 -6.05 -23.35
N LYS A 117 18.30 -6.02 -22.18
CA LYS A 117 18.67 -7.24 -21.44
C LYS A 117 17.42 -8.03 -21.03
N VAL A 118 16.38 -7.37 -20.50
CA VAL A 118 15.14 -8.06 -20.11
C VAL A 118 14.41 -8.63 -21.34
N GLN A 119 14.40 -7.91 -22.47
CA GLN A 119 13.82 -8.43 -23.71
C GLN A 119 14.58 -9.64 -24.26
N GLU A 120 15.91 -9.65 -24.22
CA GLU A 120 16.73 -10.81 -24.64
C GLU A 120 16.51 -12.02 -23.72
N GLU A 121 16.47 -11.84 -22.40
CA GLU A 121 16.20 -12.90 -21.41
C GLU A 121 14.80 -13.52 -21.58
N GLN A 122 13.76 -12.69 -21.78
CA GLN A 122 12.38 -13.16 -22.02
C GLN A 122 12.20 -13.83 -23.39
N SER A 123 13.04 -13.48 -24.36
CA SER A 123 13.04 -14.10 -25.70
C SER A 123 13.71 -15.48 -25.66
N ALA A 124 14.76 -15.65 -24.86
CA ALA A 124 15.44 -16.91 -24.66
C ALA A 124 14.56 -17.94 -23.92
N GLU A 125 13.79 -17.52 -22.90
CA GLU A 125 12.82 -18.39 -22.19
C GLU A 125 11.67 -18.89 -23.09
N LYS A 126 11.37 -18.18 -24.20
CA LYS A 126 10.32 -18.60 -25.15
C LYS A 126 10.76 -19.61 -26.21
N GLN A 127 12.06 -19.92 -26.32
CA GLN A 127 12.56 -20.87 -27.32
C GLN A 127 12.71 -22.31 -26.82
N GLU A 128 12.54 -22.59 -25.52
CA GLU A 128 12.58 -23.95 -24.95
C GLU A 128 11.20 -24.44 -24.47
N GLN A 129 10.22 -24.55 -25.39
CA GLN A 129 9.21 -25.63 -25.41
C GLN A 129 8.18 -25.45 -26.55
N PRO A 130 7.97 -26.46 -27.42
CA PRO A 130 6.85 -26.49 -28.35
C PRO A 130 5.65 -27.26 -27.78
N GLY A 131 4.55 -26.54 -27.53
CA GLY A 131 3.15 -26.88 -27.84
C GLY A 131 2.44 -28.09 -27.19
N GLN A 132 1.33 -27.83 -26.48
CA GLN A 132 -0.04 -28.27 -26.84
C GLN A 132 -1.13 -27.64 -25.94
N LYS A 133 -2.37 -27.65 -26.45
CA LYS A 133 -3.53 -26.78 -26.13
C LYS A 133 -4.44 -27.24 -24.97
N GLN A 134 -5.11 -26.24 -24.37
CA GLN A 134 -6.48 -26.14 -23.78
C GLN A 134 -7.22 -27.39 -23.26
N ASP A 135 -7.63 -27.41 -21.97
CA ASP A 135 -8.98 -27.06 -21.48
C ASP A 135 -9.13 -27.25 -19.95
N ASP A 136 -10.06 -26.46 -19.36
CA ASP A 136 -10.78 -26.54 -18.06
C ASP A 136 -10.06 -26.73 -16.69
N GLU A 137 -10.39 -25.82 -15.76
CA GLU A 137 -10.12 -25.85 -14.29
C GLU A 137 -11.06 -26.85 -13.55
N PRO A 138 -10.99 -27.09 -12.21
CA PRO A 138 -9.99 -26.69 -11.19
C PRO A 138 -9.62 -27.80 -10.16
N LYS A 139 -8.46 -27.68 -9.45
CA LYS A 139 -8.30 -27.87 -7.98
C LYS A 139 -6.84 -27.89 -7.48
N LYS A 140 -6.57 -26.98 -6.54
CA LYS A 140 -5.82 -27.06 -5.25
C LYS A 140 -4.76 -28.16 -4.98
N GLN A 141 -3.66 -27.64 -4.39
CA GLN A 141 -2.75 -28.22 -3.36
C GLN A 141 -1.86 -29.36 -3.88
N GLU A 142 -0.54 -29.43 -3.67
CA GLU A 142 0.44 -28.95 -2.67
C GLU A 142 1.66 -28.37 -3.46
N GLU A 143 2.57 -27.55 -2.95
CA GLU A 143 3.45 -27.82 -1.80
C GLU A 143 4.21 -26.53 -1.46
N MET A 144 4.28 -26.27 -0.16
CA MET A 144 5.19 -25.33 0.46
C MET A 144 6.63 -25.74 0.19
N GLU A 145 7.50 -24.79 -0.14
CA GLU A 145 8.84 -24.60 0.45
C GLU A 145 9.64 -23.67 -0.46
N GLN A 146 9.77 -22.41 -0.05
CA GLN A 146 11.08 -21.80 0.17
C GLN A 146 10.90 -20.41 0.78
N LYS A 147 11.14 -20.37 2.09
CA LYS A 147 11.34 -19.17 2.89
C LYS A 147 12.85 -18.89 2.95
N ASN A 148 13.17 -17.60 3.03
CA ASN A 148 14.48 -16.96 3.29
C ASN A 148 15.46 -16.92 2.10
N GLU A 149 16.17 -15.84 1.79
CA GLU A 149 16.56 -14.63 2.54
C GLU A 149 17.07 -13.58 1.53
N GLN A 150 16.59 -12.33 1.56
CA GLN A 150 17.49 -11.16 1.62
C GLN A 150 16.71 -9.86 1.84
N ASN A 151 17.16 -9.18 2.89
CA ASN A 151 16.62 -7.99 3.53
C ASN A 151 17.29 -6.76 2.92
N GLN A 152 16.53 -5.72 2.52
CA GLN A 152 17.00 -4.33 2.52
C GLN A 152 15.82 -3.33 2.50
N GLU A 153 15.60 -2.81 3.71
CA GLU A 153 14.95 -1.60 4.21
C GLU A 153 14.19 -0.70 3.20
N ASN A 154 12.86 -0.74 3.33
CA ASN A 154 11.91 0.24 2.78
C ASN A 154 11.03 0.72 3.96
N PRO A 155 10.67 2.00 4.08
CA PRO A 155 10.21 2.65 5.33
C PRO A 155 8.75 2.41 5.69
N GLN A 156 8.13 1.37 5.13
CA GLN A 156 6.95 0.79 5.76
C GLN A 156 7.27 0.13 7.12
N GLN A 157 8.55 0.00 7.48
CA GLN A 157 9.01 -0.48 8.78
C GLN A 157 8.75 0.44 9.99
N ALA A 158 8.24 1.67 9.83
CA ALA A 158 7.83 2.44 11.00
C ALA A 158 6.54 1.90 11.67
N GLN A 159 5.69 1.17 10.93
CA GLN A 159 4.56 0.41 11.49
C GLN A 159 4.59 -1.09 11.18
N SER A 160 5.32 -1.54 10.17
CA SER A 160 5.44 -2.98 9.86
C SER A 160 6.54 -3.71 10.64
N ASN A 161 7.34 -3.01 11.43
CA ASN A 161 8.34 -3.63 12.33
C ASN A 161 7.79 -3.92 13.74
N ARG A 162 6.50 -3.65 13.97
CA ARG A 162 5.74 -4.27 15.06
C ARG A 162 5.11 -5.53 14.46
N GLY A 163 5.80 -6.67 14.54
CA GLY A 163 5.18 -7.95 14.21
C GLY A 163 3.81 -8.05 14.89
N TYR A 164 2.81 -8.64 14.22
CA TYR A 164 1.42 -8.73 14.68
C TYR A 164 1.26 -8.56 16.19
N GLN A 165 0.76 -7.40 16.62
CA GLN A 165 0.52 -7.11 18.03
C GLN A 165 -0.99 -7.00 18.23
N PRO A 166 -1.64 -8.01 18.84
CA PRO A 166 -3.01 -7.90 19.27
C PRO A 166 -3.25 -6.64 20.09
N ILE A 167 -4.50 -6.25 20.16
CA ILE A 167 -4.94 -5.19 21.05
C ILE A 167 -4.82 -5.71 22.49
N ASP A 168 -4.21 -4.89 23.32
CA ASP A 168 -4.09 -5.17 24.74
C ASP A 168 -5.44 -4.89 25.39
N GLU A 169 -6.12 -5.95 25.84
CA GLU A 169 -7.44 -5.86 26.47
C GLU A 169 -7.44 -4.92 27.69
N SER A 170 -6.32 -4.82 28.41
CA SER A 170 -6.22 -3.94 29.58
C SER A 170 -6.35 -2.46 29.24
N LYS A 171 -6.18 -2.09 27.97
CA LYS A 171 -6.35 -0.72 27.46
C LYS A 171 -7.80 -0.42 27.05
N ILE A 172 -8.71 -1.37 27.18
CA ILE A 172 -10.11 -1.21 26.82
C ILE A 172 -10.89 -0.68 28.03
N ASN A 173 -11.56 0.46 27.85
CA ASN A 173 -12.44 1.01 28.86
C ASN A 173 -13.82 0.32 28.85
N TRP A 174 -13.90 -0.86 29.45
CA TRP A 174 -15.14 -1.67 29.47
C TRP A 174 -16.35 -0.93 30.06
N LYS A 175 -16.12 -0.09 31.07
CA LYS A 175 -17.19 0.70 31.69
C LYS A 175 -17.80 1.69 30.70
N GLU A 176 -16.97 2.38 29.94
CA GLU A 176 -17.44 3.30 28.90
C GLU A 176 -18.16 2.57 27.76
N LEU A 177 -17.70 1.38 27.38
CA LEU A 177 -18.34 0.57 26.35
C LEU A 177 -19.73 0.09 26.78
N GLU A 178 -19.88 -0.31 28.04
CA GLU A 178 -21.18 -0.68 28.60
C GLU A 178 -22.11 0.54 28.71
N GLU A 179 -21.61 1.68 29.19
CA GLU A 179 -22.41 2.92 29.31
C GLU A 179 -22.83 3.51 27.97
N LYS A 180 -21.94 3.52 26.96
CA LYS A 180 -22.20 4.14 25.66
C LYS A 180 -22.90 3.22 24.68
N TRP A 181 -22.65 1.91 24.75
CA TRP A 181 -23.10 0.97 23.73
C TRP A 181 -23.87 -0.23 24.29
N GLY A 182 -23.99 -0.38 25.62
CA GLY A 182 -24.61 -1.56 26.22
C GLY A 182 -23.79 -2.85 26.03
N VAL A 183 -22.51 -2.74 25.64
CA VAL A 183 -21.66 -3.89 25.32
C VAL A 183 -20.90 -4.34 26.56
N LYS A 184 -21.12 -5.60 26.96
CA LYS A 184 -20.43 -6.22 28.09
C LYS A 184 -19.28 -7.10 27.62
N ARG A 185 -18.16 -7.06 28.36
CA ARG A 185 -16.99 -7.91 28.13
C ARG A 185 -17.37 -9.40 28.07
N ASP A 186 -18.09 -9.87 29.09
CA ASP A 186 -18.40 -11.29 29.25
C ASP A 186 -19.24 -11.85 28.10
N ASP A 187 -20.07 -11.01 27.47
CA ASP A 187 -20.90 -11.43 26.35
C ASP A 187 -20.05 -11.58 25.08
N LEU A 188 -19.10 -10.67 24.84
CA LEU A 188 -18.13 -10.80 23.74
C LEU A 188 -17.16 -11.97 23.94
N GLU A 189 -16.78 -12.26 25.18
CA GLU A 189 -15.92 -13.41 25.48
C GLU A 189 -16.66 -14.73 25.21
N LYS A 190 -17.90 -14.86 25.68
CA LYS A 190 -18.72 -16.07 25.47
C LYS A 190 -19.02 -16.34 24.00
N SER A 191 -19.19 -15.30 23.17
CA SER A 191 -19.41 -15.46 21.73
C SER A 191 -18.12 -15.74 20.95
N GLY A 192 -16.95 -15.56 21.57
CA GLY A 192 -15.65 -15.59 20.91
C GLY A 192 -15.35 -14.34 20.07
N ASP A 193 -16.19 -13.31 20.14
CA ASP A 193 -15.98 -12.06 19.42
C ASP A 193 -14.89 -11.20 20.05
N LEU A 194 -14.68 -11.31 21.36
CA LEU A 194 -13.60 -10.60 22.04
C LEU A 194 -12.24 -10.92 21.41
N ASP A 195 -11.91 -12.21 21.28
CA ASP A 195 -10.65 -12.64 20.67
C ASP A 195 -10.52 -12.13 19.22
N ARG A 196 -11.58 -12.27 18.40
CA ARG A 196 -11.59 -11.75 17.03
C ARG A 196 -11.29 -10.26 16.98
N MET A 197 -11.94 -9.47 17.84
CA MET A 197 -11.81 -8.02 17.87
C MET A 197 -10.45 -7.56 18.39
N LEU A 198 -9.89 -8.24 19.40
CA LEU A 198 -8.52 -7.98 19.86
C LEU A 198 -7.50 -8.23 18.75
N ASN A 199 -7.84 -9.13 17.83
CA ASN A 199 -7.06 -9.51 16.67
C ASN A 199 -7.39 -8.69 15.40
N TYR A 200 -7.98 -7.50 15.56
CA TYR A 200 -8.39 -6.56 14.49
C TYR A 200 -9.50 -7.08 13.56
N GLY A 201 -10.17 -8.16 13.94
CA GLY A 201 -11.36 -8.66 13.27
C GLY A 201 -12.63 -7.90 13.67
N LYS A 202 -13.70 -8.13 12.91
CA LYS A 202 -15.06 -7.71 13.27
C LYS A 202 -15.78 -8.85 13.99
N SER A 203 -16.55 -8.52 15.02
CA SER A 203 -17.46 -9.45 15.68
C SER A 203 -18.53 -9.99 14.71
N ASP A 204 -19.36 -10.93 15.17
CA ASP A 204 -20.69 -11.13 14.59
C ASP A 204 -21.62 -9.94 14.87
N LEU A 205 -22.89 -10.01 14.50
CA LEU A 205 -23.89 -9.04 14.88
C LEU A 205 -24.11 -9.08 16.40
N VAL A 206 -23.88 -7.94 17.02
CA VAL A 206 -24.08 -7.69 18.45
C VAL A 206 -25.13 -6.60 18.58
N ARG A 207 -26.09 -6.80 19.48
CA ARG A 207 -27.07 -5.78 19.83
C ARG A 207 -26.40 -4.74 20.71
N VAL A 208 -26.46 -3.49 20.26
CA VAL A 208 -25.94 -2.33 20.97
C VAL A 208 -27.07 -1.36 21.31
N SER A 209 -26.88 -0.58 22.36
CA SER A 209 -27.83 0.38 22.89
C SER A 209 -27.25 1.79 22.99
N PRO A 210 -26.83 2.43 21.88
CA PRO A 210 -26.36 3.80 21.92
C PRO A 210 -27.41 4.78 22.41
N ASN A 211 -26.97 5.77 23.19
CA ASN A 211 -27.79 6.90 23.59
C ASN A 211 -27.64 8.06 22.59
N PHE A 212 -28.73 8.46 21.97
CA PHE A 212 -28.80 9.62 21.09
C PHE A 212 -29.84 10.60 21.64
N GLY A 213 -29.43 11.81 22.02
CA GLY A 213 -30.35 12.84 22.48
C GLY A 213 -31.06 12.53 23.80
N GLY A 214 -30.51 11.63 24.63
CA GLY A 214 -31.10 11.21 25.91
C GLY A 214 -31.92 9.92 25.83
N GLU A 215 -32.16 9.38 24.62
CA GLU A 215 -32.90 8.14 24.39
C GLU A 215 -31.98 7.02 23.92
N ALA A 216 -32.17 5.81 24.44
CA ALA A 216 -31.40 4.64 24.06
C ALA A 216 -32.06 3.91 22.89
N PHE A 217 -31.29 3.63 21.84
CA PHE A 217 -31.75 2.93 20.64
C PHE A 217 -31.14 1.54 20.58
N GLU A 218 -31.97 0.51 20.46
CA GLU A 218 -31.47 -0.86 20.25
C GLU A 218 -31.22 -1.12 18.77
N LEU A 219 -29.97 -1.38 18.41
CA LEU A 219 -29.50 -1.55 17.04
C LEU A 219 -28.59 -2.77 16.95
N ASP A 220 -28.62 -3.47 15.81
CA ASP A 220 -27.65 -4.53 15.53
C ASP A 220 -26.46 -3.96 14.75
N ALA A 221 -25.25 -4.28 15.22
CA ALA A 221 -24.00 -3.84 14.59
C ALA A 221 -22.93 -4.93 14.70
N ARG A 222 -22.00 -4.95 13.74
CA ARG A 222 -20.72 -5.62 13.97
C ARG A 222 -19.79 -4.65 14.66
N LEU A 223 -18.91 -5.14 15.52
CA LEU A 223 -18.02 -4.32 16.34
C LEU A 223 -16.58 -4.62 15.96
N SER A 224 -15.74 -3.59 15.93
CA SER A 224 -14.30 -3.75 15.86
C SER A 224 -13.62 -2.82 16.86
N PHE A 225 -12.39 -3.16 17.25
CA PHE A 225 -11.55 -2.27 18.02
C PHE A 225 -10.58 -1.53 17.11
N LYS A 226 -10.40 -0.23 17.36
CA LYS A 226 -9.42 0.60 16.67
C LYS A 226 -8.47 1.22 17.68
N LYS A 227 -7.16 1.11 17.43
CA LYS A 227 -6.12 1.86 18.15
C LYS A 227 -5.92 3.22 17.49
N ASP A 228 -5.85 4.28 18.29
CA ASP A 228 -5.41 5.60 17.82
C ASP A 228 -3.87 5.72 17.82
N GLY A 229 -3.36 6.88 17.40
CA GLY A 229 -1.92 7.18 17.37
C GLY A 229 -1.23 7.21 18.74
N GLU A 230 -2.01 7.35 19.82
CA GLU A 230 -1.53 7.34 21.21
C GLU A 230 -1.60 5.92 21.83
N GLY A 231 -2.26 4.98 21.14
CA GLY A 231 -2.43 3.60 21.57
C GLY A 231 -3.65 3.36 22.46
N ASN A 232 -4.58 4.31 22.55
CA ASN A 232 -5.88 4.12 23.18
C ASN A 232 -6.77 3.27 22.28
N VAL A 233 -7.64 2.45 22.89
CA VAL A 233 -8.53 1.55 22.16
C VAL A 233 -9.95 2.11 22.17
N SER A 234 -10.55 2.24 21.00
CA SER A 234 -11.94 2.66 20.80
C SER A 234 -12.77 1.55 20.17
N LEU A 235 -14.06 1.50 20.51
CA LEU A 235 -15.04 0.61 19.89
C LEU A 235 -15.64 1.30 18.66
N VAL A 236 -15.60 0.63 17.50
CA VAL A 236 -16.18 1.11 16.25
C VAL A 236 -17.37 0.23 15.88
N PRO A 237 -18.62 0.75 15.96
CA PRO A 237 -19.80 0.03 15.51
C PRO A 237 -20.00 0.17 14.00
N HIS A 238 -20.26 -0.96 13.36
CA HIS A 238 -20.60 -1.12 11.96
C HIS A 238 -22.07 -1.50 11.85
N PHE A 239 -22.94 -0.49 11.80
CA PHE A 239 -24.39 -0.68 11.73
C PHE A 239 -24.84 -1.25 10.37
N ILE A 240 -25.92 -2.03 10.41
CA ILE A 240 -26.55 -2.55 9.19
C ILE A 240 -27.13 -1.40 8.36
N ARG A 241 -26.71 -1.30 7.10
CA ARG A 241 -27.22 -0.34 6.13
C ARG A 241 -28.23 -1.00 5.20
N LYS A 242 -29.27 -0.26 4.83
CA LYS A 242 -30.26 -0.72 3.85
C LYS A 242 -29.63 -0.91 2.46
N GLU A 243 -28.71 -0.04 2.09
CA GLU A 243 -28.08 -0.02 0.76
C GLU A 243 -26.58 0.24 0.90
N GLN A 244 -25.79 -0.28 -0.04
CA GLN A 244 -24.36 -0.01 -0.12
C GLN A 244 -24.12 1.39 -0.71
N LYS A 245 -23.29 2.19 -0.04
CA LYS A 245 -22.83 3.49 -0.59
C LYS A 245 -21.66 3.24 -1.54
N LEU A 246 -21.92 3.25 -2.84
CA LEU A 246 -20.96 2.88 -3.89
C LEU A 246 -20.46 4.08 -4.72
N ASP A 247 -20.51 5.29 -4.17
CA ASP A 247 -19.97 6.48 -4.81
C ASP A 247 -18.44 6.54 -4.65
N GLU A 248 -18.00 6.48 -3.40
CA GLU A 248 -16.60 6.57 -3.00
C GLU A 248 -16.35 5.86 -1.67
N TYR A 249 -15.11 5.43 -1.47
CA TYR A 249 -14.63 4.87 -0.21
C TYR A 249 -13.19 5.32 0.04
N LYS A 250 -12.93 5.91 1.23
CA LYS A 250 -11.60 6.45 1.60
C LYS A 250 -10.93 7.24 0.47
N GLU A 251 -11.70 8.18 -0.12
CA GLU A 251 -11.29 9.08 -1.22
C GLU A 251 -11.07 8.39 -2.58
N HIS A 252 -11.23 7.07 -2.63
CA HIS A 252 -11.31 6.34 -3.89
C HIS A 252 -12.73 6.43 -4.46
N LYS A 253 -12.89 7.10 -5.60
CA LYS A 253 -14.15 7.10 -6.36
C LYS A 253 -14.25 5.82 -7.17
N PHE A 254 -15.36 5.10 -7.01
CA PHE A 254 -15.58 3.87 -7.76
C PHE A 254 -15.90 4.17 -9.22
N SER A 255 -15.36 3.37 -10.13
CA SER A 255 -15.79 3.32 -11.54
C SER A 255 -17.11 2.54 -11.70
N ASP A 256 -17.68 2.54 -12.91
CA ASP A 256 -18.87 1.72 -13.20
C ASP A 256 -18.60 0.22 -13.04
N ASP A 257 -17.44 -0.24 -13.49
CA ASP A 257 -17.02 -1.64 -13.35
C ASP A 257 -16.80 -2.03 -11.89
N ASP A 258 -16.20 -1.14 -11.09
CA ASP A 258 -16.06 -1.36 -9.64
C ASP A 258 -17.42 -1.53 -8.96
N ARG A 259 -18.36 -0.63 -9.26
CA ARG A 259 -19.72 -0.70 -8.71
C ARG A 259 -20.41 -1.99 -9.12
N LYS A 260 -20.24 -2.42 -10.37
CA LYS A 260 -20.80 -3.68 -10.87
C LYS A 260 -20.22 -4.87 -10.11
N ASN A 261 -18.89 -4.96 -10.00
CA ASN A 261 -18.21 -6.05 -9.29
C ASN A 261 -18.61 -6.12 -7.82
N LEU A 262 -18.69 -4.98 -7.14
CA LEU A 262 -19.12 -4.91 -5.74
C LEU A 262 -20.56 -5.42 -5.60
N ARG A 263 -21.48 -5.02 -6.48
CA ARG A 263 -22.88 -5.50 -6.43
C ARG A 263 -23.02 -6.99 -6.73
N GLU A 264 -22.27 -7.50 -7.71
CA GLU A 264 -22.41 -8.88 -8.18
C GLU A 264 -21.67 -9.87 -7.28
N THR A 265 -20.46 -9.52 -6.82
CA THR A 265 -19.55 -10.45 -6.13
C THR A 265 -19.35 -10.10 -4.65
N GLY A 266 -19.73 -8.89 -4.23
CA GLY A 266 -19.37 -8.34 -2.92
C GLY A 266 -17.91 -7.90 -2.82
N ASN A 267 -17.12 -7.97 -3.90
CA ASN A 267 -15.71 -7.62 -3.92
C ASN A 267 -15.42 -6.67 -5.07
N LEU A 268 -14.44 -5.78 -4.88
CA LEU A 268 -13.99 -4.89 -5.94
C LEU A 268 -13.29 -5.64 -7.09
N GLY A 269 -12.71 -6.80 -6.78
CA GLY A 269 -12.03 -7.68 -7.76
C GLY A 269 -10.60 -7.24 -8.12
N ARG A 270 -10.11 -6.14 -7.54
CA ARG A 270 -8.76 -5.61 -7.73
C ARG A 270 -8.29 -4.87 -6.49
N VAL A 271 -6.97 -4.69 -6.39
CA VAL A 271 -6.35 -3.84 -5.35
C VAL A 271 -6.49 -2.37 -5.74
N VAL A 272 -6.81 -1.52 -4.77
CA VAL A 272 -6.86 -0.06 -4.92
C VAL A 272 -6.06 0.63 -3.84
N ASP A 273 -5.46 1.74 -4.21
CA ASP A 273 -4.81 2.66 -3.28
C ASP A 273 -5.88 3.45 -2.52
N LEU A 274 -5.94 3.26 -1.21
CA LEU A 274 -6.81 4.01 -0.31
C LEU A 274 -6.01 4.96 0.55
N VAL A 275 -6.57 6.13 0.84
CA VAL A 275 -5.93 7.10 1.72
C VAL A 275 -6.39 6.85 3.16
N ASP A 276 -5.43 6.59 4.05
CA ASP A 276 -5.68 6.66 5.48
C ASP A 276 -5.82 8.13 5.89
N ARG A 277 -7.01 8.54 6.33
CA ARG A 277 -7.28 9.95 6.63
C ARG A 277 -6.57 10.47 7.87
N GLU A 278 -6.12 9.59 8.77
CA GLU A 278 -5.44 9.99 10.00
C GLU A 278 -3.96 10.27 9.73
N THR A 279 -3.35 9.46 8.87
CA THR A 279 -1.90 9.53 8.57
C THR A 279 -1.59 10.17 7.23
N GLY A 280 -2.55 10.24 6.32
CA GLY A 280 -2.36 10.62 4.92
C GLY A 280 -1.65 9.55 4.08
N GLU A 281 -1.41 8.36 4.64
CA GLU A 281 -0.73 7.28 3.96
C GLU A 281 -1.60 6.66 2.86
N ILE A 282 -0.97 6.30 1.75
CA ILE A 282 -1.61 5.58 0.65
C ILE A 282 -1.36 4.08 0.85
N ILE A 283 -2.44 3.33 1.08
CA ILE A 283 -2.41 1.92 1.44
C ILE A 283 -3.08 1.09 0.33
N PRO A 284 -2.33 0.22 -0.38
CA PRO A 284 -2.91 -0.75 -1.30
C PRO A 284 -3.84 -1.69 -0.53
N SER A 285 -5.11 -1.68 -0.90
CA SER A 285 -6.18 -2.32 -0.14
C SER A 285 -7.07 -3.16 -1.04
N PHE A 286 -7.50 -4.30 -0.53
CA PHE A 286 -8.66 -5.01 -1.07
C PHE A 286 -9.92 -4.35 -0.51
N VAL A 287 -10.91 -4.14 -1.38
CA VAL A 287 -12.18 -3.55 -0.99
C VAL A 287 -13.29 -4.57 -1.20
N SER A 288 -14.13 -4.73 -0.19
CA SER A 288 -15.29 -5.62 -0.23
C SER A 288 -16.49 -5.04 0.50
N ILE A 289 -17.65 -5.68 0.36
CA ILE A 289 -18.85 -5.37 1.12
C ILE A 289 -18.99 -6.40 2.25
N ASP A 290 -19.15 -5.91 3.47
CA ASP A 290 -19.56 -6.74 4.58
C ASP A 290 -20.99 -7.25 4.34
N ARG A 291 -21.12 -8.56 4.16
CA ARG A 291 -22.41 -9.20 3.83
C ARG A 291 -23.48 -9.05 4.93
N LYS A 292 -23.08 -8.75 6.17
CA LYS A 292 -24.01 -8.58 7.29
C LYS A 292 -24.43 -7.12 7.47
N THR A 293 -23.56 -6.16 7.13
CA THR A 293 -23.80 -4.73 7.41
C THR A 293 -23.97 -3.86 6.17
N ASN A 294 -23.72 -4.39 4.96
CA ASN A 294 -23.70 -3.65 3.70
C ASN A 294 -22.68 -2.48 3.69
N GLU A 295 -21.69 -2.52 4.60
CA GLU A 295 -20.64 -1.52 4.66
C GLU A 295 -19.45 -1.91 3.76
N ILE A 296 -18.81 -0.90 3.17
CA ILE A 296 -17.56 -1.08 2.42
C ILE A 296 -16.38 -1.20 3.38
N THR A 297 -15.54 -2.22 3.16
CA THR A 297 -14.43 -2.61 4.04
C THR A 297 -13.15 -2.77 3.25
#